data_AF-A0A2C1EVG0-F1
#
_entry.id   AF-A0A2C1EVG0-F1
#
_cell.length_a   1.000
_cell.length_b   1.000
_cell.length_c   1.000
_cell.angle_alpha   90.00
_cell.angle_beta   90.00
_cell.angle_gamma   90.00
#
_symmetry.space_group_name_H-M   'P 1'
#
loop_
_entity.id
_entity.type
_entity.pdbx_description
1 polymer ?
#
loop_
_entity_poly.entity_id
_entity_poly.type
_entity_poly.pdbx_seq_one_letter_code
_entity_poly.pdbx_strand_id
1 'polypeptide(L)'
;MLQEFNIALRFMLELCVLGIVGYWGFRVGTITAIKIILAIILPIIVAVIWALFGAPHAECEVQGILHVLLEIIVFGTGVAALYHLKHPMLASGLAIIIVVNRMLMFVWNQ
;
A
#
# COMPACT_ATOMS: atom_id res chain seq x y z
N MET A 1 22.61 -0.96 8.87
CA MET A 1 22.00 0.36 9.06
C MET A 1 21.10 0.76 7.89
N LEU A 2 21.58 0.81 6.63
CA LEU A 2 20.74 1.19 5.48
C LEU A 2 19.62 0.18 5.16
N GLN A 3 19.89 -1.11 5.31
CA GLN A 3 18.91 -2.19 5.13
C GLN A 3 17.72 -2.10 6.12
N GLU A 4 18.02 -1.90 7.41
CA GLU A 4 17.01 -1.68 8.47
C GLU A 4 16.12 -0.47 8.15
N PHE A 5 16.75 0.63 7.68
CA PHE A 5 16.02 1.82 7.28
C PHE A 5 15.09 1.56 6.08
N ASN A 6 15.51 0.72 5.14
CA ASN A 6 14.69 0.37 3.98
C ASN A 6 13.46 -0.46 4.35
N ILE A 7 13.58 -1.37 5.33
CA ILE A 7 12.46 -2.12 5.90
C ILE A 7 11.53 -1.19 6.68
N ALA A 8 12.08 -0.28 7.48
CA ALA A 8 11.27 0.71 8.20
C ALA A 8 10.52 1.65 7.23
N LEU A 9 11.18 2.08 6.16
CA LEU A 9 10.57 2.86 5.08
C LEU A 9 9.46 2.06 4.41
N ARG A 10 9.69 0.77 4.15
CA ARG A 10 8.69 -0.13 3.56
C ARG A 10 7.42 -0.18 4.39
N PHE A 11 7.56 -0.43 5.69
CA PHE A 11 6.43 -0.44 6.62
C PHE A 11 5.71 0.92 6.65
N MET A 12 6.47 2.03 6.61
CA MET A 12 5.88 3.36 6.58
C MET A 12 5.08 3.60 5.28
N LEU A 13 5.54 3.09 4.14
CA LEU A 13 4.80 3.14 2.87
C LEU A 13 3.50 2.34 2.93
N GLU A 14 3.51 1.17 3.58
CA GLU A 14 2.30 0.36 3.79
C GLU A 14 1.25 1.14 4.59
N LEU A 15 1.67 1.77 5.70
CA LEU A 15 0.80 2.63 6.50
C LEU A 15 0.27 3.84 5.71
N CYS A 16 1.12 4.47 4.90
CA CYS A 16 0.70 5.56 4.02
C CYS A 16 -0.38 5.10 3.03
N VAL A 17 -0.19 3.95 2.37
CA VAL A 17 -1.17 3.40 1.43
C VAL A 17 -2.50 3.11 2.12
N LEU A 18 -2.47 2.49 3.30
CA LEU A 18 -3.70 2.23 4.08
C LEU A 18 -4.43 3.55 4.43
N GLY A 19 -3.70 4.57 4.87
CA GLY A 19 -4.28 5.89 5.17
C GLY A 19 -4.88 6.56 3.93
N ILE A 20 -4.19 6.49 2.78
CA ILE A 20 -4.66 7.04 1.51
C ILE A 20 -5.93 6.32 1.04
N VAL A 21 -5.96 4.99 1.12
CA VAL A 21 -7.12 4.17 0.73
C VAL A 21 -8.32 4.49 1.62
N GLY A 22 -8.11 4.68 2.93
CA GLY A 22 -9.16 5.08 3.86
C GLY A 22 -9.70 6.47 3.55
N TYR A 23 -8.81 7.43 3.30
CA TYR A 23 -9.19 8.77 2.89
C TYR A 23 -9.94 8.79 1.55
N TRP A 24 -9.51 7.97 0.59
CA TRP A 24 -10.21 7.79 -0.67
C TRP A 24 -11.62 7.21 -0.46
N GLY A 25 -11.76 6.17 0.38
CA GLY A 25 -13.06 5.63 0.79
C GLY A 25 -13.99 6.69 1.39
N PHE A 26 -13.47 7.57 2.26
CA PHE A 26 -14.22 8.68 2.82
C PHE A 26 -14.67 9.70 1.75
N ARG A 27 -13.85 9.92 0.72
CA ARG A 27 -14.14 10.90 -0.34
C ARG A 27 -15.11 10.37 -1.40
N VAL A 28 -15.14 9.06 -1.63
CA VAL A 28 -16.07 8.40 -2.56
C VAL A 28 -17.48 8.28 -1.99
N GLY A 29 -17.63 8.13 -0.67
CA GLY A 29 -18.95 7.98 -0.06
C GLY A 29 -19.87 9.20 -0.26
N THR A 30 -21.14 8.95 -0.58
CA THR A 30 -22.14 9.98 -0.86
C THR A 30 -22.80 10.55 0.40
N ILE A 31 -23.12 9.68 1.36
CA ILE A 31 -23.70 10.05 2.67
C ILE A 31 -22.72 9.75 3.82
N THR A 32 -22.81 10.50 4.91
CA THR A 32 -21.86 10.43 6.05
C THR A 32 -21.64 9.02 6.58
N ALA A 33 -22.71 8.21 6.70
CA ALA A 33 -22.59 6.83 7.14
C ALA A 33 -21.75 5.98 6.17
N ILE A 34 -22.05 6.05 4.86
CA ILE A 34 -21.33 5.32 3.81
C ILE A 34 -19.85 5.76 3.75
N LYS A 35 -19.57 7.06 3.94
CA LYS A 35 -18.20 7.59 4.00
C LYS A 35 -17.37 6.93 5.10
N ILE A 36 -17.91 6.86 6.31
CA ILE A 36 -17.21 6.27 7.47
C ILE A 36 -17.01 4.77 7.25
N ILE A 37 -18.05 4.08 6.75
CA ILE A 37 -17.99 2.64 6.47
C ILE A 37 -16.90 2.33 5.43
N LEU A 38 -16.89 3.02 4.29
CA LEU A 38 -15.88 2.84 3.25
C LEU A 38 -14.47 3.18 3.74
N ALA A 39 -14.32 4.25 4.52
CA ALA A 39 -13.03 4.68 5.06
C ALA A 39 -12.39 3.66 5.99
N ILE A 40 -13.18 2.79 6.63
CA ILE A 40 -12.71 1.75 7.54
C ILE A 40 -12.59 0.41 6.83
N ILE A 41 -13.61 0.01 6.07
CA ILE A 41 -13.65 -1.31 5.43
C ILE A 41 -12.58 -1.43 4.35
N LEU A 42 -12.35 -0.40 3.52
CA LEU A 42 -11.36 -0.48 2.45
C LEU A 42 -9.93 -0.72 3.00
N PRO A 43 -9.42 0.07 3.97
CA PRO A 43 -8.12 -0.23 4.58
C PRO A 43 -8.07 -1.59 5.26
N ILE A 44 -9.14 -2.02 5.94
CA ILE A 44 -9.17 -3.34 6.59
C ILE A 44 -9.00 -4.45 5.56
N ILE A 45 -9.73 -4.38 4.44
CA ILE A 45 -9.61 -5.38 3.36
C ILE A 45 -8.16 -5.42 2.84
N VAL A 46 -7.56 -4.26 2.57
CA VAL A 46 -6.18 -4.18 2.08
C VAL A 46 -5.19 -4.74 3.12
N ALA A 47 -5.36 -4.39 4.40
CA ALA A 47 -4.51 -4.87 5.48
C ALA A 47 -4.62 -6.40 5.68
N VAL A 48 -5.82 -6.96 5.59
CA VAL A 48 -6.05 -8.41 5.68
C VAL A 48 -5.41 -9.13 4.50
N ILE A 49 -5.63 -8.64 3.27
CA ILE A 49 -4.98 -9.20 2.07
C ILE A 49 -3.46 -9.17 2.23
N TRP A 50 -2.91 -8.06 2.73
CA TRP A 50 -1.48 -7.95 2.95
C TRP A 50 -0.98 -8.91 4.05
N ALA A 51 -1.68 -9.00 5.17
CA ALA A 51 -1.32 -9.90 6.28
C ALA A 51 -1.35 -11.39 5.87
N LEU A 52 -2.30 -11.78 5.03
CA LEU A 52 -2.47 -13.18 4.61
C LEU A 52 -1.48 -13.63 3.54
N PHE A 53 -1.01 -12.71 2.69
CA PHE A 53 -0.24 -13.06 1.48
C PHE A 53 1.14 -12.39 1.42
N GLY A 54 1.25 -11.14 1.87
CA GLY A 54 2.45 -10.31 1.70
C GLY A 54 3.32 -10.14 2.95
N ALA A 55 2.79 -10.42 4.14
CA ALA A 55 3.53 -10.26 5.39
C ALA A 55 4.65 -11.31 5.55
N PRO A 56 5.78 -10.95 6.18
CA PRO A 56 6.76 -11.93 6.62
C PRO A 56 6.08 -12.82 7.68
N HIS A 57 5.96 -14.13 7.43
CA HIS A 57 5.14 -15.12 8.17
C HIS A 57 3.64 -15.15 7.82
N ALA A 58 3.26 -14.71 6.62
CA ALA A 58 1.92 -14.91 6.08
C ALA A 58 1.54 -16.41 6.02
N GLU A 59 0.30 -16.75 6.39
CA GLU A 59 -0.21 -18.13 6.32
C GLU A 59 -0.17 -18.69 4.89
N CYS A 60 -0.37 -17.82 3.90
CA CYS A 60 -0.25 -18.11 2.48
C CYS A 60 0.82 -17.21 1.84
N GLU A 61 2.04 -17.28 2.36
CA GLU A 61 3.17 -16.50 1.84
C GLU A 61 3.36 -16.75 0.34
N VAL A 62 3.05 -15.73 -0.48
CA VAL A 62 3.32 -15.78 -1.92
C VAL A 62 4.77 -15.39 -2.16
N GLN A 63 5.45 -16.21 -2.95
CA GLN A 63 6.88 -16.04 -3.26
C GLN A 63 7.09 -15.60 -4.72
N GLY A 64 8.21 -14.92 -4.96
CA GLY A 64 8.66 -14.53 -6.30
C GLY A 64 7.70 -13.56 -7.01
N ILE A 65 7.29 -13.92 -8.24
CA ILE A 65 6.47 -13.06 -9.12
C ILE A 65 5.10 -12.76 -8.52
N LEU A 66 4.49 -13.70 -7.80
CA LEU A 66 3.18 -13.51 -7.18
C LEU A 66 3.23 -12.43 -6.09
N HIS A 67 4.32 -12.39 -5.32
CA HIS A 67 4.54 -11.35 -4.32
C HIS A 67 4.64 -9.96 -4.97
N VAL A 68 5.38 -9.85 -6.08
CA VAL A 68 5.49 -8.61 -6.86
C VAL A 68 4.11 -8.18 -7.36
N LEU A 69 3.29 -9.12 -7.84
CA LEU A 69 1.96 -8.83 -8.33
C LEU A 69 1.05 -8.30 -7.21
N LEU A 70 1.06 -8.95 -6.05
CA LEU A 70 0.33 -8.50 -4.85
C LEU A 70 0.74 -7.09 -4.46
N GLU A 71 2.04 -6.82 -4.46
CA GLU A 71 2.61 -5.52 -4.15
C GLU A 71 2.13 -4.44 -5.13
N ILE A 72 2.17 -4.72 -6.44
CA ILE A 72 1.65 -3.79 -7.45
C ILE A 72 0.17 -3.52 -7.22
N ILE A 73 -0.62 -4.53 -6.84
CA ILE A 73 -2.05 -4.36 -6.57
C ILE A 73 -2.26 -3.48 -5.34
N VAL A 74 -1.63 -3.80 -4.21
CA VAL A 74 -1.83 -3.08 -2.94
C VAL A 74 -1.30 -1.65 -3.02
N PHE A 75 -0.02 -1.47 -3.38
CA PHE A 75 0.58 -0.15 -3.48
C PHE A 75 0.02 0.65 -4.66
N GLY A 76 -0.28 -0.02 -5.78
CA GLY A 76 -0.94 0.60 -6.93
C GLY A 76 -2.32 1.12 -6.60
N THR A 77 -3.07 0.47 -5.70
CA THR A 77 -4.36 0.99 -5.22
C THR A 77 -4.19 2.32 -4.49
N GLY A 78 -3.17 2.47 -3.64
CA GLY A 78 -2.85 3.74 -2.98
C GLY A 78 -2.47 4.85 -3.97
N VAL A 79 -1.65 4.53 -4.97
CA VAL A 79 -1.28 5.49 -6.03
C VAL A 79 -2.51 5.89 -6.86
N ALA A 80 -3.34 4.92 -7.28
CA ALA A 80 -4.56 5.17 -8.03
C ALA A 80 -5.57 6.01 -7.24
N ALA A 81 -5.69 5.75 -5.93
CA ALA A 81 -6.51 6.55 -5.03
C ALA A 81 -6.05 8.02 -5.00
N LEU A 82 -4.75 8.30 -4.91
CA LEU A 82 -4.22 9.68 -4.96
C LEU A 82 -4.49 10.37 -6.32
N TYR A 83 -4.38 9.64 -7.43
CA TYR A 83 -4.76 10.18 -8.74
C TYR A 83 -6.25 10.55 -8.78
N HIS A 84 -7.12 9.69 -8.25
CA HIS A 84 -8.55 9.94 -8.17
C HIS A 84 -8.86 11.17 -7.29
N LEU A 85 -8.10 11.36 -6.21
CA LEU A 85 -8.19 12.51 -5.31
C LEU A 85 -7.64 13.81 -5.92
N LYS A 86 -7.18 13.80 -7.18
CA LYS A 86 -6.57 14.93 -7.90
C LYS A 86 -5.28 15.44 -7.27
N HIS A 87 -4.50 14.56 -6.63
CA HIS A 87 -3.16 14.87 -6.13
C HIS A 87 -2.07 14.13 -6.93
N PRO A 88 -1.88 14.43 -8.23
CA PRO A 88 -0.98 13.68 -9.11
C PRO A 88 0.50 13.79 -8.68
N MET A 89 0.91 14.93 -8.12
CA MET A 89 2.28 15.14 -7.66
C MET A 89 2.63 14.25 -6.44
N LEU A 90 1.67 14.06 -5.53
CA LEU A 90 1.82 13.13 -4.41
C LEU A 90 1.78 11.68 -4.90
N ALA A 91 0.90 11.37 -5.87
CA ALA A 91 0.82 10.04 -6.46
C ALA A 91 2.13 9.63 -7.14
N SER A 92 2.73 10.53 -7.93
CA SER A 92 4.01 10.28 -8.58
C SER A 92 5.16 10.16 -7.57
N GLY A 93 5.18 11.02 -6.53
CA GLY A 93 6.18 10.93 -5.47
C GLY A 93 6.12 9.60 -4.73
N LEU A 94 4.92 9.19 -4.31
CA LEU A 94 4.70 7.91 -3.65
C LEU A 94 5.12 6.73 -4.54
N ALA A 95 4.71 6.73 -5.81
CA ALA A 95 5.07 5.68 -6.76
C ALA A 95 6.60 5.55 -6.94
N ILE A 96 7.31 6.68 -7.06
CA ILE A 96 8.77 6.70 -7.17
C ILE A 96 9.41 6.08 -5.91
N ILE A 97 8.96 6.49 -4.72
CA ILE A 97 9.51 5.98 -3.46
C ILE A 97 9.27 4.47 -3.33
N ILE A 98 8.09 3.97 -3.70
CA ILE A 98 7.78 2.53 -3.71
C ILE A 98 8.71 1.77 -4.66
N VAL A 99 8.91 2.27 -5.88
CA VAL A 99 9.78 1.62 -6.86
C VAL A 99 11.23 1.58 -6.38
N VAL A 100 11.75 2.69 -5.85
CA VAL A 100 13.12 2.74 -5.30
C VAL A 100 13.27 1.79 -4.13
N ASN A 101 12.33 1.78 -3.20
CA ASN A 101 12.33 0.88 -2.06
C ASN A 101 12.30 -0.60 -2.49
N ARG A 102 11.45 -0.97 -3.47
CA ARG A 102 11.39 -2.34 -4.01
C ARG A 102 12.68 -2.74 -4.73
N MET A 103 13.29 -1.84 -5.49
CA MET A 103 14.59 -2.10 -6.12
C MET A 103 15.68 -2.35 -5.07
N LEU A 104 15.70 -1.56 -3.99
CA LEU A 104 16.63 -1.76 -2.89
C LEU A 104 16.40 -3.09 -2.16
N MET A 105 15.14 -3.45 -1.91
CA MET A 105 14.78 -4.77 -1.33
C MET A 105 15.30 -5.91 -2.20
N PHE A 106 15.10 -5.82 -3.53
CA PHE A 106 15.57 -6.83 -4.47
C PHE A 106 17.11 -6.93 -4.52
N VAL A 107 17.83 -5.80 -4.57
CA VAL A 107 19.29 -5.77 -4.61
C VAL A 107 19.91 -6.31 -3.31
N TRP A 108 19.26 -6.03 -2.17
CA TRP A 108 19.71 -6.48 -0.86
C TRP A 108 19.14 -7.82 -0.42
N ASN A 109 18.32 -8.46 -1.26
CA ASN A 109 17.66 -9.73 -0.99
C ASN A 109 16.89 -9.73 0.35
N GLN A 110 16.19 -8.62 0.60
CA GLN A 110 15.27 -8.41 1.72
C GLN A 110 13.85 -8.78 1.29
#